data_AF-A0A523XKW4-F1
#
_entry.id   AF-A0A523XKW4-F1
#
_cell.length_a   1.000
_cell.length_b   1.000
_cell.length_c   1.000
_cell.angle_alpha   90.00
_cell.angle_beta   90.00
_cell.angle_gamma   90.00
#
_symmetry.space_group_name_H-M   'P 1'
#
loop_
_entity.id
_entity.type
_entity.pdbx_description
1 polymer ?
#
loop_
_entity_poly.entity_id
_entity_poly.type
_entity_poly.pdbx_seq_one_letter_code
_entity_poly.pdbx_strand_id
1 'polypeptide(L)'
;MRKVNLVNLRSLLMASGGTFIGITFTKKDGSVRRLNGRLLVSKGVKGTGHKIGLDNPSIRIYDVKADGFRTVNLSTTKSLRMFGVEYLVTA
;
A
#
# COMPACT_ATOMS: atom_id res chain seq x y z
N MET A 1 -12.35 -1.97 -14.34
CA MET A 1 -11.06 -1.92 -13.61
C MET A 1 -10.01 -1.29 -14.52
N ARG A 2 -9.21 -0.35 -14.00
CA ARG A 2 -8.07 0.22 -14.75
C ARG A 2 -6.85 -0.67 -14.54
N LYS A 3 -5.97 -0.80 -15.54
CA LYS A 3 -4.69 -1.50 -15.37
C LYS A 3 -3.62 -0.51 -14.95
N VAL A 4 -2.73 -0.91 -14.06
CA VAL A 4 -1.56 -0.14 -13.65
C VAL A 4 -0.34 -1.04 -13.66
N ASN A 5 0.77 -0.55 -14.20
CA ASN A 5 2.04 -1.24 -14.10
C ASN A 5 2.63 -1.06 -12.68
N LEU A 6 3.35 -2.07 -12.18
CA LEU A 6 4.03 -2.04 -10.89
C LEU A 6 4.89 -0.78 -10.68
N VAL A 7 5.58 -0.30 -11.72
CA VAL A 7 6.44 0.90 -11.65
C VAL A 7 5.62 2.14 -11.28
N ASN A 8 4.40 2.25 -11.79
CA ASN A 8 3.52 3.39 -11.58
C ASN A 8 2.68 3.28 -10.29
N LEU A 9 2.66 2.10 -9.66
CA LEU A 9 1.84 1.84 -8.47
C LEU A 9 2.25 2.72 -7.29
N ARG A 10 3.55 2.91 -7.07
CA ARG A 10 4.07 3.74 -5.96
C ARG A 10 3.65 5.20 -6.14
N SER A 11 3.75 5.74 -7.35
CA SER A 11 3.35 7.11 -7.65
C SER A 11 1.84 7.33 -7.42
N LEU A 12 1.01 6.36 -7.80
CA LEU A 12 -0.44 6.36 -7.53
C LEU A 12 -0.74 6.35 -6.01
N LEU A 13 -0.03 5.50 -5.27
CA LEU A 13 -0.15 5.45 -3.81
C LEU A 13 0.25 6.79 -3.17
N MET A 14 1.34 7.41 -3.61
CA MET A 14 1.76 8.72 -3.09
C MET A 14 0.78 9.83 -3.46
N ALA A 15 0.21 9.79 -4.68
CA ALA A 15 -0.83 10.71 -5.13
C ALA A 15 -2.12 10.62 -4.30
N SER A 16 -2.31 9.56 -3.51
CA SER A 16 -3.43 9.45 -2.58
C SER A 16 -3.45 10.54 -1.50
N GLY A 17 -2.31 11.18 -1.22
CA GLY A 17 -2.22 12.26 -0.22
C GLY A 17 -2.64 11.85 1.21
N GLY A 18 -2.60 10.55 1.55
CA GLY A 18 -3.02 10.05 2.86
C GLY A 18 -4.53 9.80 3.03
N THR A 19 -5.25 9.72 1.91
CA THR A 19 -6.63 9.22 1.86
C THR A 19 -6.71 7.72 2.14
N PHE A 20 -7.93 7.21 2.26
CA PHE A 20 -8.17 5.78 2.42
C PHE A 20 -7.88 5.02 1.13
N ILE A 21 -7.12 3.94 1.28
CA ILE A 21 -6.76 3.02 0.21
C ILE A 21 -7.13 1.59 0.61
N GLY A 22 -7.60 0.81 -0.35
CA GLY A 22 -7.76 -0.63 -0.23
C GLY A 22 -6.68 -1.32 -1.07
N ILE A 23 -5.83 -2.14 -0.47
CA ILE A 23 -4.78 -2.86 -1.18
C ILE A 23 -4.94 -4.37 -0.97
N THR A 24 -4.80 -5.13 -2.06
CA THR A 24 -4.81 -6.59 -2.02
C THR A 24 -3.45 -7.10 -2.45
N PHE A 25 -2.78 -7.87 -1.61
CA PHE A 25 -1.45 -8.41 -1.90
C PHE A 25 -1.30 -9.85 -1.42
N THR A 26 -0.38 -10.58 -2.03
CA THR A 26 0.03 -11.91 -1.59
C THR A 26 1.09 -11.78 -0.50
N LYS A 27 0.86 -12.41 0.65
CA LYS A 27 1.83 -12.53 1.75
C LYS A 27 2.96 -13.50 1.38
N LYS A 28 4.03 -13.50 2.19
CA LYS A 28 5.15 -14.46 2.04
C LYS A 28 4.72 -15.93 2.13
N ASP A 29 3.66 -16.22 2.88
CA ASP A 29 3.07 -17.57 3.02
C ASP A 29 2.13 -17.95 1.86
N GLY A 30 2.00 -17.12 0.82
CA GLY A 30 1.12 -17.37 -0.33
C GLY A 30 -0.35 -16.97 -0.11
N SER A 31 -0.76 -16.66 1.11
CA SER A 31 -2.14 -16.23 1.38
C SER A 31 -2.41 -14.80 0.87
N VAL A 32 -3.63 -14.56 0.38
CA VAL A 32 -4.04 -13.23 -0.10
C VAL A 32 -4.60 -12.42 1.06
N ARG A 33 -4.09 -11.20 1.26
CA ARG A 33 -4.60 -10.26 2.27
C ARG A 33 -5.18 -9.03 1.59
N ARG A 34 -6.40 -8.68 1.99
CA ARG A 34 -7.04 -7.39 1.70
C ARG A 34 -6.88 -6.48 2.90
N LEU A 35 -6.29 -5.31 2.70
CA LEU A 35 -6.03 -4.32 3.74
C LEU A 35 -6.69 -3.01 3.35
N ASN A 36 -7.43 -2.41 4.28
CA ASN A 36 -7.93 -1.06 4.16
C ASN A 36 -7.13 -0.17 5.10
N GLY A 37 -6.57 0.90 4.58
CA GLY A 37 -5.65 1.71 5.35
C GLY A 37 -5.44 3.11 4.80
N ARG A 38 -4.52 3.83 5.44
CA ARG A 38 -4.14 5.20 5.05
C ARG A 38 -2.63 5.32 4.93
N LEU A 39 -2.19 6.16 4.00
CA LEU A 39 -0.79 6.57 3.88
C LEU A 39 -0.54 7.85 4.68
N LEU A 40 0.73 8.18 4.90
CA LEU A 40 1.18 9.42 5.56
C LEU A 40 0.61 9.63 6.98
N VAL A 41 0.17 8.57 7.66
CA VAL A 41 -0.27 8.64 9.05
C VAL A 41 0.96 8.83 9.95
N SER A 42 0.98 9.94 10.69
CA SER A 42 1.99 10.25 11.71
C SER A 42 1.62 9.74 13.11
N LYS A 43 0.35 9.32 13.32
CA LYS A 43 -0.14 8.77 14.58
C LYS A 43 0.74 7.59 15.02
N GLY A 44 1.37 7.70 16.19
CA GLY A 44 2.22 6.64 16.76
C GLY A 44 3.64 6.54 16.18
N VAL A 45 4.05 7.43 15.27
CA VAL A 45 5.42 7.44 14.72
C VAL A 45 6.35 8.19 15.68
N LYS A 46 7.24 7.48 16.37
CA LYS A 46 8.19 8.04 17.36
C LYS A 46 9.50 8.60 16.75
N GLY A 47 9.47 9.03 15.49
CA GLY A 47 10.66 9.59 14.81
C GLY A 47 11.74 8.59 14.35
N THR A 48 11.69 7.33 14.77
CA THR A 48 12.61 6.24 14.34
C THR A 48 12.09 5.43 13.15
N GLY A 49 11.16 6.00 12.36
CA GLY A 49 10.54 5.29 11.26
C GLY A 49 11.57 4.83 10.22
N HIS A 50 11.63 3.52 9.95
CA HIS A 50 12.45 2.93 8.89
C HIS A 50 12.35 3.73 7.57
N LYS A 51 13.43 4.40 7.15
CA LYS A 51 13.49 5.00 5.83
C LYS A 51 13.36 3.88 4.81
N ILE A 52 12.17 3.75 4.21
CA ILE A 52 11.96 2.86 3.09
C ILE A 52 12.61 3.55 1.90
N GLY A 53 13.77 3.05 1.47
CA GLY A 53 14.46 3.55 0.29
C GLY A 53 13.55 3.55 -0.95
N LEU A 54 13.88 4.40 -1.92
CA LEU A 54 13.14 4.49 -3.19
C LEU A 54 13.11 3.15 -3.93
N ASP A 55 14.18 2.36 -3.82
CA ASP A 55 14.32 1.04 -4.45
C ASP A 55 13.63 -0.10 -3.69
N ASN A 56 13.12 0.17 -2.49
CA ASN A 56 12.43 -0.87 -1.73
C ASN A 56 11.00 -1.03 -2.27
N PRO A 57 10.62 -2.23 -2.75
CA PRO A 57 9.27 -2.48 -3.24
C PRO A 57 8.23 -2.50 -2.11
N SER A 58 8.61 -2.25 -0.86
CA SER A 58 7.68 -2.21 0.26
C SER A 58 7.17 -0.81 0.54
N ILE A 59 5.93 -0.69 1.01
CA ILE A 59 5.37 0.56 1.54
C ILE A 59 4.74 0.30 2.92
N ARG A 60 4.83 1.28 3.82
CA ARG A 60 4.12 1.22 5.11
C ARG A 60 2.76 1.88 4.97
N ILE A 61 1.71 1.13 5.26
CA ILE A 61 0.32 1.58 5.28
C ILE A 61 -0.20 1.42 6.70
N TYR A 62 -0.92 2.42 7.21
CA TYR A 62 -1.63 2.32 8.47
C TYR A 62 -2.91 1.52 8.26
N ASP A 63 -2.98 0.31 8.81
CA ASP A 63 -4.16 -0.52 8.80
C ASP A 63 -5.14 0.01 9.84
N VAL A 64 -6.26 0.57 9.37
CA VAL A 64 -7.26 1.17 10.25
C VAL A 64 -8.06 0.12 11.03
N LYS A 65 -8.08 -1.14 10.56
CA LYS A 65 -8.75 -2.24 11.26
C LYS A 65 -7.88 -2.80 12.39
N ALA A 66 -6.58 -2.84 12.18
CA ALA A 66 -5.62 -3.33 13.18
C ALA A 66 -5.02 -2.22 14.05
N ASP A 67 -5.42 -0.95 13.85
CA ASP A 67 -4.89 0.26 14.50
C ASP A 67 -3.34 0.30 14.52
N GLY A 68 -2.70 -0.04 13.40
CA GLY A 68 -1.25 -0.17 13.35
C GLY A 68 -0.63 -0.21 11.96
N PHE A 69 0.68 0.05 11.88
CA PHE A 69 1.41 0.04 10.61
C PHE A 69 1.66 -1.38 10.12
N ARG A 70 1.42 -1.59 8.81
CA ARG A 70 1.74 -2.82 8.09
C ARG A 70 2.65 -2.50 6.91
N THR A 71 3.67 -3.33 6.74
CA THR A 71 4.53 -3.30 5.55
C THR A 71 3.89 -4.15 4.47
N VAL A 72 3.60 -3.52 3.33
CA VAL A 72 3.01 -4.16 2.15
C VAL A 72 4.05 -4.21 1.05
N ASN A 73 4.24 -5.39 0.46
CA ASN A 73 5.12 -5.54 -0.70
C ASN A 73 4.33 -5.19 -1.98
N LEU A 74 4.77 -4.15 -2.69
CA LEU A 74 4.17 -3.69 -3.93
C LEU A 74 4.37 -4.72 -5.05
N SER A 75 5.47 -5.47 -5.07
CA SER A 75 5.72 -6.46 -6.12
C SER A 75 4.74 -7.64 -6.10
N THR A 76 4.15 -7.93 -4.93
CA THR A 76 3.12 -8.97 -4.78
C THR A 76 1.71 -8.39 -4.69
N THR A 77 1.53 -7.12 -4.99
CA THR A 77 0.22 -6.47 -4.99
C THR A 77 -0.57 -6.88 -6.23
N LYS A 78 -1.83 -7.27 -6.03
CA LYS A 78 -2.76 -7.69 -7.09
C LYS A 78 -3.69 -6.55 -7.48
N SER A 79 -4.21 -5.80 -6.51
CA SER A 79 -5.11 -4.69 -6.78
C SER A 79 -4.99 -3.56 -5.77
N LEU A 80 -5.31 -2.35 -6.23
CA LEU A 80 -5.39 -1.13 -5.46
C LEU A 80 -6.74 -0.46 -5.71
N ARG A 81 -7.40 -0.01 -4.65
CA ARG A 81 -8.64 0.75 -4.68
C ARG A 81 -8.41 2.09 -4.00
N MET A 82 -8.71 3.17 -4.70
CA MET A 82 -8.62 4.54 -4.18
C MET A 82 -9.53 5.46 -4.99
N PHE A 83 -10.05 6.52 -4.37
CA PHE A 83 -10.92 7.50 -5.04
C PHE A 83 -12.12 6.88 -5.78
N GLY A 84 -12.66 5.77 -5.29
CA GLY A 84 -13.74 5.03 -5.96
C GLY A 84 -13.31 4.24 -7.21
N VAL A 85 -12.04 4.28 -7.60
CA VAL A 85 -11.48 3.55 -8.74
C VAL A 85 -10.73 2.31 -8.27
N GLU A 86 -10.90 1.21 -8.99
CA GLU A 86 -10.16 -0.02 -8.79
C GLU A 86 -9.13 -0.24 -9.91
N TYR A 87 -7.88 -0.44 -9.50
CA TYR A 87 -6.71 -0.67 -10.31
C TYR A 87 -6.25 -2.13 -10.15
N LEU A 88 -6.09 -2.83 -11.27
CA LEU A 88 -5.44 -4.13 -11.34
C LEU A 88 -3.95 -3.91 -11.61
N VAL A 89 -3.10 -4.49 -10.77
CA VAL A 89 -1.65 -4.42 -10.96
C VAL A 89 -1.25 -5.49 -11.96
N THR A 90 -0.59 -5.07 -13.03
CA THR A 90 0.01 -5.94 -14.03
C THR A 90 1.53 -5.78 -13.99
N ALA A 91 2.24 -6.88 -14.24
CA ALA A 91 3.69 -6.86 -14.45
C ALA A 91 4.04 -6.02 -15.70
#